data_AF-A0A1Z8V148-F1
#
_entry.id   AF-A0A1Z8V148-F1
#
_cell.length_a   1.000
_cell.length_b   1.000
_cell.length_c   1.000
_cell.angle_alpha   90.00
_cell.angle_beta   90.00
_cell.angle_gamma   90.00
#
_symmetry.space_group_name_H-M   'P 1'
#
loop_
_entity.id
_entity.type
_entity.pdbx_description
1 polymer ?
#
loop_
_entity_poly.entity_id
_entity_poly.type
_entity_poly.pdbx_seq_one_letter_code
_entity_poly.pdbx_strand_id
1 'polypeptide(L)'
;MVDTINEIMPYAFFFIFIIFLLAKKETKKLNTHEKIDRINIQANEKIELLKDAETKLIALKDLYKQELIDAHVYLKKTELVANNISKEIGNDIMDLQKIRQKEIFNDLKKEIKKKTNEEYDINAKTDIDNLISAVDKKIKSGIIHEKKQL
;
A
#
# COMPACT_ATOMS: atom_id res chain seq x y z
N MET A 1 0.65 -61.15 -5.63
CA MET A 1 0.93 -59.91 -4.89
C MET A 1 1.68 -58.96 -5.82
N VAL A 2 1.01 -58.49 -6.88
CA VAL A 2 1.53 -57.51 -7.85
C VAL A 2 0.31 -56.78 -8.44
N ASP A 3 -0.33 -55.92 -7.65
CA ASP A 3 -1.49 -55.14 -8.13
C ASP A 3 -1.35 -53.63 -7.88
N THR A 4 -0.29 -53.19 -7.19
CA THR A 4 -0.07 -51.76 -6.90
C THR A 4 0.68 -50.99 -7.99
N ILE A 5 1.30 -51.69 -8.95
CA ILE A 5 2.08 -51.07 -10.03
C ILE A 5 1.16 -50.44 -11.09
N ASN A 6 -0.01 -51.04 -11.33
CA ASN A 6 -0.96 -50.57 -12.35
C ASN A 6 -1.82 -49.39 -11.88
N GLU A 7 -1.92 -49.15 -10.58
CA GLU A 7 -2.64 -47.99 -10.03
C GLU A 7 -1.76 -46.74 -9.94
N ILE A 8 -0.44 -46.88 -9.75
CA ILE A 8 0.49 -45.73 -9.61
C ILE A 8 0.76 -45.03 -10.96
N MET A 9 0.77 -45.80 -12.05
CA MET A 9 1.16 -45.35 -13.39
C MET A 9 0.34 -44.14 -13.90
N PRO A 10 -1.01 -44.11 -13.80
CA PRO A 10 -1.80 -42.97 -14.27
C PRO A 10 -1.52 -41.67 -13.51
N TYR A 11 -1.23 -41.74 -12.20
CA TYR A 11 -0.95 -40.54 -11.39
C TYR A 11 0.40 -39.91 -11.73
N ALA A 12 1.42 -40.73 -12.03
CA ALA A 12 2.72 -40.24 -12.48
C ALA A 12 2.62 -39.49 -13.82
N PHE A 13 1.81 -40.00 -14.75
CA PHE A 13 1.53 -39.31 -16.02
C PHE A 13 0.80 -37.99 -15.81
N PHE A 14 -0.18 -37.94 -14.91
CA PHE A 14 -0.86 -36.70 -14.53
C PHE A 14 0.10 -35.66 -13.94
N PHE A 15 1.02 -36.09 -13.08
CA PHE A 15 2.01 -35.22 -12.47
C PHE A 15 2.97 -34.62 -13.51
N ILE A 16 3.47 -35.44 -14.44
CA ILE A 16 4.32 -34.98 -15.55
C ILE A 16 3.56 -34.00 -16.45
N PHE A 17 2.27 -34.26 -16.71
CA PHE A 17 1.42 -33.38 -17.52
C PHE A 17 1.21 -32.01 -16.85
N ILE A 18 1.02 -31.97 -15.53
CA ILE A 18 0.91 -30.71 -14.77
C ILE A 18 2.23 -29.92 -14.83
N ILE A 19 3.39 -30.57 -14.66
CA ILE A 19 4.70 -29.91 -14.79
C ILE A 19 4.86 -29.32 -16.20
N PHE A 20 4.45 -30.05 -17.24
CA PHE A 20 4.51 -29.59 -18.62
C PHE A 20 3.62 -28.35 -18.87
N LEU A 21 2.42 -28.32 -18.29
CA LEU A 21 1.52 -27.16 -18.38
C LEU A 21 2.08 -25.94 -17.63
N LEU A 22 2.73 -26.14 -16.47
CA LEU A 22 3.41 -25.07 -15.74
C LEU A 22 4.58 -24.50 -16.54
N ALA A 23 5.37 -25.36 -17.19
CA ALA A 23 6.49 -24.94 -18.02
C ALA A 23 6.05 -24.17 -19.28
N LYS A 24 4.84 -24.45 -19.80
CA LYS A 24 4.28 -23.77 -20.98
C LYS A 24 3.67 -22.39 -20.66
N LYS A 25 3.54 -22.00 -19.40
CA LYS A 25 2.97 -20.69 -19.03
C LYS A 25 3.94 -19.57 -19.42
N GLU A 26 3.75 -19.02 -20.61
CA GLU A 26 4.52 -17.88 -21.11
C GLU A 26 4.36 -16.66 -20.18
N THR A 27 5.50 -16.14 -19.70
CA THR A 27 5.57 -14.88 -18.98
C THR A 27 5.25 -13.75 -19.96
N LYS A 28 4.04 -13.19 -19.89
CA LYS A 28 3.70 -11.94 -20.60
C LYS A 28 4.61 -10.82 -20.09
N LYS A 29 5.59 -10.41 -20.89
CA LYS A 29 6.33 -9.16 -20.67
C LYS A 29 5.40 -7.98 -20.94
N LEU A 30 5.12 -7.20 -19.88
CA LEU A 30 4.47 -5.91 -19.98
C LEU A 30 5.44 -4.91 -20.61
N ASN A 31 5.02 -4.30 -21.72
CA ASN A 31 5.79 -3.27 -22.41
C ASN A 31 5.59 -1.90 -21.72
N THR A 32 6.72 -1.26 -21.50
CA THR A 32 7.01 0.07 -20.96
C THR A 32 6.08 1.20 -21.44
N HIS A 33 5.58 2.00 -20.50
CA HIS A 33 5.28 3.43 -20.73
C HIS A 33 5.88 4.30 -19.62
N GLU A 34 6.67 5.28 -20.08
CA GLU A 34 6.94 6.62 -19.55
C GLU A 34 7.36 6.86 -18.08
N LYS A 35 8.69 6.99 -17.94
CA LYS A 35 9.56 7.88 -17.13
C LYS A 35 9.07 8.76 -15.96
N ILE A 36 7.78 8.95 -15.67
CA ILE A 36 7.33 9.82 -14.57
C ILE A 36 7.11 9.02 -13.26
N ASP A 37 6.92 7.70 -13.33
CA ASP A 37 6.62 6.83 -12.17
C ASP A 37 7.82 6.07 -11.56
N ARG A 38 9.04 6.31 -12.03
CA ARG A 38 10.22 5.47 -11.70
C ARG A 38 10.55 5.37 -10.22
N ILE A 39 10.20 6.38 -9.43
CA ILE A 39 10.45 6.40 -7.97
C ILE A 39 9.40 5.55 -7.23
N ASN A 40 8.15 5.52 -7.72
CA ASN A 40 7.07 4.77 -7.09
C ASN A 40 7.08 3.28 -7.51
N ILE A 41 7.44 2.99 -8.77
CA ILE A 41 7.58 1.62 -9.27
C ILE A 41 8.72 0.87 -8.57
N GLN A 42 9.89 1.50 -8.38
CA GLN A 42 11.00 0.85 -7.65
C GLN A 42 10.66 0.53 -6.20
N ALA A 43 9.91 1.40 -5.52
CA ALA A 43 9.47 1.14 -4.15
C ALA A 43 8.50 -0.06 -4.12
N ASN A 44 7.58 -0.13 -5.08
CA ASN A 44 6.60 -1.23 -5.17
C ASN A 44 7.27 -2.57 -5.55
N GLU A 45 8.23 -2.57 -6.47
CA GLU A 45 9.02 -3.76 -6.83
C GLU A 45 9.85 -4.27 -5.64
N LYS A 46 10.49 -3.38 -4.87
CA LYS A 46 11.22 -3.77 -3.65
C LYS A 46 10.30 -4.37 -2.58
N ILE A 47 9.09 -3.82 -2.41
CA ILE A 47 8.08 -4.35 -1.49
C ILE A 47 7.62 -5.75 -1.95
N GLU A 48 7.41 -5.94 -3.25
CA GLU A 48 7.01 -7.23 -3.80
C GLU A 48 8.11 -8.30 -3.62
N LEU A 49 9.38 -7.93 -3.84
CA LEU A 49 10.54 -8.78 -3.59
C LEU A 49 10.64 -9.20 -2.11
N LEU A 50 10.43 -8.26 -1.18
CA LEU A 50 10.42 -8.56 0.26
C LEU A 50 9.30 -9.54 0.63
N LYS A 51 8.12 -9.34 0.07
CA LYS A 51 6.95 -10.19 0.31
C LYS A 51 7.14 -11.61 -0.24
N ASP A 52 7.73 -11.73 -1.42
CA ASP A 52 8.10 -13.02 -2.01
C ASP A 52 9.19 -13.71 -1.16
N ALA A 53 10.19 -12.97 -0.69
CA ALA A 53 11.22 -13.52 0.18
C ALA A 53 10.67 -13.97 1.54
N GLU A 54 9.74 -13.22 2.13
CA GLU A 54 9.02 -13.62 3.36
C GLU A 54 8.25 -14.92 3.14
N THR A 55 7.50 -15.02 2.05
CA THR A 55 6.73 -16.23 1.70
C THR A 55 7.66 -17.44 1.54
N LYS A 56 8.81 -17.27 0.87
CA LYS A 56 9.82 -18.31 0.71
C LYS A 56 10.42 -18.75 2.05
N LEU A 57 10.69 -17.83 2.96
CA LEU A 57 11.22 -18.16 4.29
C LEU A 57 10.20 -18.89 5.16
N ILE A 58 8.92 -18.50 5.09
CA ILE A 58 7.83 -19.21 5.77
C ILE A 58 7.74 -20.65 5.25
N ALA A 59 7.72 -20.83 3.94
CA ALA A 59 7.71 -22.17 3.34
C ALA A 59 8.92 -23.00 3.76
N LEU A 60 10.12 -22.40 3.80
CA LEU A 60 11.34 -23.06 4.27
C LEU A 60 11.23 -23.53 5.73
N LYS A 61 10.67 -22.67 6.59
CA LYS A 61 10.44 -22.97 8.01
C LYS A 61 9.46 -24.13 8.15
N ASP A 62 8.41 -24.15 7.36
CA ASP A 62 7.40 -25.20 7.41
C ASP A 62 7.94 -26.53 6.88
N LEU A 63 8.72 -26.52 5.79
CA LEU A 63 9.44 -27.69 5.29
C LEU A 63 10.39 -28.28 6.34
N TYR A 64 11.12 -27.42 7.05
CA TYR A 64 12.02 -27.86 8.13
C TYR A 64 11.22 -28.45 9.30
N LYS A 65 10.12 -27.83 9.71
CA LYS A 65 9.23 -28.33 10.78
C LYS A 65 8.56 -29.66 10.43
N GLN A 66 8.28 -29.88 9.15
CA GLN A 66 7.74 -31.14 8.63
C GLN A 66 8.81 -32.21 8.43
N GLU A 67 10.07 -31.92 8.81
CA GLU A 67 11.22 -32.83 8.63
C GLU A 67 11.46 -33.23 7.17
N LEU A 68 10.97 -32.44 6.21
CA LEU A 68 11.15 -32.67 4.77
C LEU A 68 12.51 -32.17 4.26
N ILE A 69 13.18 -31.30 5.03
CA ILE A 69 14.53 -30.82 4.77
C ILE A 69 15.36 -30.86 6.06
N ASP A 70 16.67 -31.10 5.91
CA ASP A 70 17.59 -31.09 7.03
C ASP A 70 18.00 -29.66 7.44
N ALA A 71 18.58 -29.54 8.63
CA ALA A 71 19.02 -28.25 9.17
C ALA A 71 20.08 -27.57 8.28
N HIS A 72 20.92 -28.37 7.61
CA HIS A 72 21.95 -27.87 6.72
C HIS A 72 21.36 -27.23 5.46
N VAL A 73 20.38 -27.86 4.81
CA VAL A 73 19.64 -27.32 3.67
C VAL A 73 18.83 -26.09 4.10
N TYR A 74 18.18 -26.14 5.26
CA TYR A 74 17.46 -24.98 5.81
C TYR A 74 18.38 -23.76 5.97
N LEU A 75 19.55 -23.92 6.60
CA LEU A 75 20.53 -22.85 6.78
C LEU A 75 21.06 -22.33 5.45
N LYS A 76 21.50 -23.22 4.55
CA LYS A 76 22.05 -22.82 3.26
C LYS A 76 21.03 -22.07 2.39
N LYS A 77 19.77 -22.48 2.45
CA LYS A 77 18.70 -21.86 1.66
C LYS A 77 18.20 -20.55 2.28
N THR A 78 18.15 -20.43 3.61
CA THR A 78 17.85 -19.15 4.27
C THR A 78 18.95 -18.12 3.99
N GLU A 79 20.22 -18.52 4.04
CA GLU A 79 21.36 -17.67 3.71
C GLU A 79 21.34 -17.20 2.24
N LEU A 80 20.92 -18.08 1.32
CA LEU A 80 20.76 -17.72 -0.10
C LEU A 80 19.66 -16.68 -0.29
N VAL A 81 18.52 -16.80 0.41
CA VAL A 81 17.46 -15.80 0.38
C VAL A 81 17.97 -14.47 0.95
N ALA A 82 18.68 -14.49 2.09
CA ALA A 82 19.26 -13.30 2.69
C ALA A 82 20.25 -12.59 1.75
N ASN A 83 21.12 -13.35 1.08
CA ASN A 83 22.06 -12.81 0.09
C ASN A 83 21.36 -12.20 -1.11
N ASN A 84 20.26 -12.80 -1.58
CA ASN A 84 19.48 -12.25 -2.69
C ASN A 84 18.79 -10.94 -2.29
N ILE A 85 18.16 -10.89 -1.11
CA ILE A 85 17.58 -9.65 -0.58
C ILE A 85 18.65 -8.57 -0.44
N SER A 86 19.82 -8.91 0.11
CA SER A 86 20.92 -7.98 0.30
C SER A 86 21.47 -7.41 -1.01
N LYS A 87 21.55 -8.24 -2.06
CA LYS A 87 21.97 -7.79 -3.41
C LYS A 87 20.94 -6.90 -4.08
N GLU A 88 19.65 -7.23 -3.97
CA GLU A 88 18.59 -6.54 -4.71
C GLU A 88 18.13 -5.25 -4.02
N ILE A 89 18.14 -5.23 -2.69
CA ILE A 89 17.70 -4.08 -1.90
C ILE A 89 18.91 -3.21 -1.50
N GLY A 90 20.12 -3.77 -1.40
CA GLY A 90 21.29 -3.03 -0.91
C GLY A 90 21.08 -2.44 0.49
N ASN A 91 21.93 -1.49 0.91
CA ASN A 91 21.80 -0.75 2.18
C ASN A 91 20.51 0.11 2.32
N ASP A 92 19.57 -0.03 1.38
CA ASP A 92 18.41 0.83 1.15
C ASP A 92 17.19 0.45 2.02
N ILE A 93 17.31 -0.59 2.86
CA ILE A 93 16.29 -0.95 3.87
C ILE A 93 16.03 0.21 4.83
N MET A 94 17.06 1.00 5.15
CA MET A 94 16.90 2.21 5.97
C MET A 94 16.10 3.30 5.25
N ASP A 95 16.17 3.38 3.92
CA ASP A 95 15.42 4.37 3.14
C ASP A 95 13.96 3.95 2.96
N LEU A 96 13.64 2.66 2.93
CA LEU A 96 12.25 2.15 3.03
C LEU A 96 11.56 2.58 4.34
N GLN A 97 12.27 2.56 5.47
CA GLN A 97 11.73 3.07 6.73
C GLN A 97 11.46 4.59 6.68
N LYS A 98 12.36 5.36 6.06
CA LYS A 98 12.17 6.81 5.88
C LYS A 98 11.00 7.14 4.95
N ILE A 99 10.80 6.35 3.89
CA ILE A 99 9.64 6.47 2.99
C ILE A 99 8.35 6.25 3.76
N ARG A 100 8.27 5.18 4.56
CA ARG A 100 7.09 4.89 5.39
C ARG A 100 6.82 5.99 6.42
N GLN A 101 7.87 6.52 7.05
CA GLN A 101 7.74 7.67 7.97
C GLN A 101 7.25 8.93 7.26
N LYS A 102 7.71 9.20 6.03
CA LYS A 102 7.27 10.34 5.23
C LYS A 102 5.81 10.23 4.80
N GLU A 103 5.36 9.02 4.48
CA GLU A 103 3.97 8.73 4.11
C GLU A 103 3.03 8.92 5.32
N ILE A 104 3.38 8.33 6.47
CA ILE A 104 2.68 8.53 7.74
C ILE A 104 2.64 10.01 8.13
N PHE A 105 3.77 10.73 7.99
CA PHE A 105 3.83 12.17 8.26
C PHE A 105 2.92 12.98 7.33
N ASN A 106 2.86 12.63 6.04
CA ASN A 106 1.98 13.30 5.08
C ASN A 106 0.50 13.03 5.38
N ASP A 107 0.14 11.81 5.76
CA ASP A 107 -1.22 11.47 6.15
C ASP A 107 -1.64 12.20 7.43
N LEU A 108 -0.79 12.19 8.46
CA LEU A 108 -0.99 12.99 9.67
C LEU A 108 -1.13 14.48 9.35
N LYS A 109 -0.27 15.03 8.50
CA LYS A 109 -0.33 16.43 8.07
C LYS A 109 -1.64 16.74 7.33
N LYS A 110 -2.11 15.83 6.48
CA LYS A 110 -3.37 15.96 5.75
C LYS A 110 -4.57 15.89 6.69
N GLU A 111 -4.53 14.98 7.66
CA GLU A 111 -5.58 14.82 8.66
C GLU A 111 -5.65 16.02 9.62
N ILE A 112 -4.51 16.52 10.09
CA ILE A 112 -4.41 17.76 10.87
C ILE A 112 -4.96 18.94 10.07
N LYS A 113 -4.55 19.09 8.80
CA LYS A 113 -5.04 20.17 7.93
C LYS A 113 -6.54 20.07 7.68
N LYS A 114 -7.07 18.87 7.53
CA LYS A 114 -8.51 18.62 7.37
C LYS A 114 -9.27 19.05 8.63
N LYS A 115 -8.79 18.67 9.81
CA LYS A 115 -9.38 19.05 11.12
C LYS A 115 -9.29 20.56 11.41
N THR A 116 -8.18 21.22 11.04
CA THR A 116 -8.03 22.67 11.22
C THR A 116 -8.82 23.51 10.22
N ASN A 117 -9.04 23.00 9.00
CA ASN A 117 -9.90 23.67 8.02
C ASN A 117 -11.40 23.54 8.35
N GLU A 118 -11.80 22.56 9.17
CA GLU A 118 -13.17 22.41 9.66
C GLU A 118 -13.50 23.41 10.81
N GLU A 119 -12.51 24.12 11.36
CA GLU A 119 -12.67 24.94 12.58
C GLU A 119 -12.67 26.46 12.36
N TYR A 120 -12.53 26.95 11.12
CA TYR A 120 -12.73 28.37 10.80
C TYR A 120 -13.98 28.54 9.95
N ASP A 121 -15.14 28.49 10.60
CA ASP A 121 -16.37 29.01 10.06
C ASP A 121 -16.30 30.55 10.00
N ILE A 122 -15.79 31.04 8.86
CA ILE A 122 -15.72 32.48 8.54
C ILE A 122 -17.14 33.11 8.53
N ASN A 123 -18.21 32.29 8.52
CA ASN A 123 -19.59 32.77 8.45
C ASN A 123 -20.09 33.45 9.74
N ALA A 124 -19.52 33.14 10.91
CA ALA A 124 -19.93 33.76 12.17
C ALA A 124 -19.66 35.27 12.22
N LYS A 125 -18.65 35.76 11.47
CA LYS A 125 -18.32 37.19 11.40
C LYS A 125 -19.24 37.95 10.44
N THR A 126 -19.58 37.35 9.30
CA THR A 126 -20.54 37.91 8.35
C THR A 126 -21.95 38.03 8.94
N ASP A 127 -22.37 37.13 9.83
CA ASP A 127 -23.68 37.21 10.46
C ASP A 127 -23.80 38.39 11.44
N ILE A 128 -22.72 38.72 12.16
CA ILE A 128 -22.68 39.90 13.04
C ILE A 128 -22.70 41.19 12.20
N ASP A 129 -21.92 41.26 11.13
CA ASP A 129 -21.88 42.43 10.24
C ASP A 129 -23.22 42.64 9.51
N ASN A 130 -23.89 41.53 9.14
CA ASN A 130 -25.24 41.55 8.58
C ASN A 130 -26.29 42.00 9.60
N LEU A 131 -26.17 41.57 10.87
CA LEU A 131 -27.06 41.99 11.95
C LEU A 131 -26.90 43.49 12.24
N ILE A 132 -25.66 43.98 12.31
CA ILE A 132 -25.35 45.40 12.49
C ILE A 132 -25.93 46.23 11.33
N SER A 133 -25.75 45.75 10.09
CA SER A 133 -26.28 46.41 8.90
C SER A 133 -27.82 46.45 8.87
N ALA A 134 -28.47 45.36 9.29
CA ALA A 134 -29.92 45.28 9.37
C ALA A 134 -30.50 46.23 10.43
N VAL A 135 -29.84 46.33 11.58
CA VAL A 135 -30.21 47.28 12.65
C VAL A 135 -30.03 48.73 12.18
N ASP A 136 -28.91 49.06 11.55
CA ASP A 136 -28.64 50.41 11.04
C ASP A 136 -29.65 50.83 9.97
N LYS A 137 -30.03 49.90 9.09
CA LYS A 137 -31.07 50.12 8.07
C LYS A 137 -32.45 50.35 8.71
N LYS A 138 -32.78 49.60 9.77
CA LYS A 138 -34.04 49.77 10.50
C LYS A 138 -34.10 51.14 11.21
N ILE A 139 -33.02 51.55 11.87
CA ILE A 139 -32.90 52.87 12.51
C ILE A 139 -33.08 53.99 11.48
N LYS A 140 -32.37 53.92 10.34
CA LYS A 140 -32.51 54.89 9.26
C LYS A 140 -33.92 54.96 8.71
N SER A 141 -34.58 53.82 8.51
CA SER A 141 -35.97 53.79 8.03
C SER A 141 -36.97 54.41 9.02
N GLY A 142 -36.78 54.20 10.33
CA GLY A 142 -37.59 54.82 11.37
C GLY A 142 -37.44 56.36 11.41
N ILE A 143 -36.20 56.85 11.34
CA ILE A 143 -35.91 58.30 11.32
C ILE A 143 -36.50 58.97 10.05
N ILE A 144 -36.51 58.28 8.91
CA ILE A 144 -37.11 58.79 7.66
C ILE A 144 -38.64 58.84 7.77
N HIS A 145 -39.27 57.90 8.48
CA HIS A 145 -40.72 57.92 8.69
C HIS A 145 -41.16 59.03 9.65
N GLU A 146 -40.40 59.34 10.70
CA GLU A 146 -40.70 60.48 11.59
C GLU A 146 -40.54 61.84 10.88
N LYS A 147 -39.54 62.00 10.01
CA LYS A 147 -39.34 63.24 9.24
C LYS A 147 -40.40 63.49 8.14
N LYS A 148 -41.18 62.48 7.74
CA LYS A 148 -42.26 62.63 6.76
C LYS A 148 -43.61 62.96 7.38
N GLN A 149 -43.72 62.94 8.71
CA GLN A 149 -44.95 63.23 9.47
C GLN A 149 -44.90 64.60 10.20
N LEU A 150 -43.81 65.35 10.03
CA LEU A 150 -43.65 66.77 10.37
C LEU A 150 -43.70 67.60 9.08
#